data_AF-A0A645E364-F1
#
_entry.id   AF-A0A645E364-F1
#
_cell.length_a   1.000
_cell.length_b   1.000
_cell.length_c   1.000
_cell.angle_alpha   90.00
_cell.angle_beta   90.00
_cell.angle_gamma   90.00
#
_symmetry.space_group_name_H-M   'P 1'
#
loop_
_entity.id
_entity.type
_entity.pdbx_description
1 polymer ?
#
loop_
_entity_poly.entity_id
_entity_poly.type
_entity_poly.pdbx_seq_one_letter_code
_entity_poly.pdbx_strand_id
1 'polypeptide(L)'
;MGKVEKQINLIIEQAVGRAFEAGRMSVGQAQKEAYKMTERRLYAMPVIRKKLQEEMEDLNRLREENAPDIVCHSTDIIRFRRSGVRLSDEDLLEVQILDFNARIAAKQHEIKEIERALEQIERDPYYPSVQMKYFNNISDEEVAGFLSCDASTVRRNRSRLVRSIAVWLYGPTAI
;
A
#
# COMPACT_ATOMS: atom_id res chain seq x y z
N MET A 1 35.36 -40.65 -24.63
CA MET A 1 34.02 -40.04 -24.70
C MET A 1 33.42 -39.73 -23.33
N GLY A 2 33.47 -40.64 -22.33
CA GLY A 2 32.81 -40.41 -21.03
C GLY A 2 33.34 -39.28 -20.11
N LYS A 3 34.51 -38.68 -20.37
CA LYS A 3 35.04 -37.57 -19.52
C LYS A 3 34.40 -36.22 -19.87
N VAL A 4 34.18 -35.97 -21.16
CA VAL A 4 33.52 -34.74 -21.66
C VAL A 4 32.05 -34.75 -21.27
N GLU A 5 31.37 -35.88 -21.43
CA GLU A 5 29.97 -36.06 -21.06
C GLU A 5 29.73 -35.86 -19.55
N LYS A 6 30.60 -36.42 -18.69
CA LYS A 6 30.58 -36.15 -17.25
C LYS A 6 30.76 -34.67 -16.91
N GLN A 7 31.64 -33.99 -17.64
CA GLN A 7 31.91 -32.56 -17.43
C GLN A 7 30.73 -31.69 -17.90
N ILE A 8 30.07 -32.06 -19.00
CA ILE A 8 28.84 -31.43 -19.46
C ILE A 8 27.72 -31.60 -18.43
N ASN A 9 27.51 -32.83 -17.93
CA ASN A 9 26.48 -33.10 -16.92
C ASN A 9 26.73 -32.31 -15.63
N LEU A 10 27.98 -32.22 -15.18
CA LEU A 10 28.35 -31.42 -14.01
C LEU A 10 28.03 -29.92 -14.20
N ILE A 11 28.32 -29.37 -15.39
CA ILE A 11 28.01 -27.97 -15.70
C ILE A 11 26.50 -27.74 -15.72
N ILE A 12 25.73 -28.68 -16.28
CA ILE A 12 24.27 -28.62 -16.30
C ILE A 12 23.72 -28.65 -14.88
N GLU A 13 24.15 -29.58 -14.04
CA GLU A 13 23.73 -29.67 -12.64
C GLU A 13 24.05 -28.39 -11.86
N GLN A 14 25.24 -27.82 -12.04
CA GLN A 14 25.63 -26.56 -11.41
C GLN A 14 24.80 -25.37 -11.91
N ALA A 15 24.54 -25.29 -13.22
CA ALA A 15 23.73 -24.22 -13.80
C ALA A 15 22.28 -24.29 -13.31
N VAL A 16 21.70 -25.49 -13.30
CA VAL A 16 20.34 -25.74 -12.77
C VAL A 16 20.29 -25.41 -11.28
N GLY A 17 21.26 -25.86 -10.48
CA GLY A 17 21.34 -25.54 -9.06
C GLY A 17 21.37 -24.04 -8.79
N ARG A 18 22.24 -23.30 -9.49
CA ARG A 18 22.33 -21.83 -9.37
C ARG A 18 21.04 -21.13 -9.80
N ALA A 19 20.38 -21.61 -10.85
CA ALA A 19 19.11 -21.05 -11.32
C ALA A 19 17.99 -21.24 -10.28
N PHE A 20 17.90 -22.42 -9.66
CA PHE A 20 16.94 -22.67 -8.58
C PHE A 20 17.23 -21.82 -7.33
N GLU A 21 18.50 -21.71 -6.92
CA GLU A 21 18.88 -20.86 -5.79
C GLU A 21 18.54 -19.39 -6.06
N ALA A 22 18.88 -18.87 -7.24
CA ALA A 22 18.53 -17.51 -7.64
C ALA A 22 17.00 -17.28 -7.64
N GLY A 23 16.23 -18.25 -8.15
CA GLY A 23 14.77 -18.22 -8.11
C GLY A 23 14.19 -18.23 -6.69
N ARG A 24 14.75 -19.03 -5.77
CA ARG A 24 14.33 -19.04 -4.37
C ARG A 24 14.63 -17.71 -3.68
N MET A 25 15.80 -17.13 -3.96
CA MET A 25 16.20 -15.84 -3.40
C MET A 25 15.30 -14.70 -3.91
N SER A 26 14.92 -14.70 -5.18
CA SER A 26 14.01 -13.69 -5.73
C SER A 26 12.60 -13.80 -5.15
N VAL A 27 12.05 -15.00 -5.00
CA VAL A 27 10.74 -15.22 -4.33
C VAL A 27 10.80 -14.78 -2.87
N GLY A 28 11.85 -15.17 -2.13
CA GLY A 28 12.01 -14.76 -0.74
C GLY A 28 12.20 -13.25 -0.56
N GLN A 29 12.73 -12.54 -1.57
CA GLN A 29 12.78 -11.08 -1.59
C GLN A 29 11.38 -10.48 -1.84
N ALA A 30 10.65 -11.00 -2.83
CA ALA A 30 9.29 -10.55 -3.14
C ALA A 30 8.34 -10.67 -1.94
N GLN A 31 8.39 -11.79 -1.20
CA GLN A 31 7.62 -11.98 0.04
C GLN A 31 7.91 -10.90 1.09
N LYS A 32 9.21 -10.58 1.30
CA LYS A 32 9.65 -9.56 2.26
C LYS A 32 9.21 -8.17 1.82
N GLU A 33 9.27 -7.89 0.54
CA GLU A 33 8.82 -6.62 -0.03
C GLU A 33 7.31 -6.47 0.09
N ALA A 34 6.54 -7.50 -0.26
CA ALA A 34 5.09 -7.53 -0.11
C ALA A 34 4.69 -7.25 1.35
N TYR A 35 5.30 -7.96 2.31
CA TYR A 35 5.06 -7.72 3.74
C TYR A 35 5.34 -6.26 4.15
N LYS A 36 6.50 -5.72 3.76
CA LYS A 36 6.88 -4.32 4.08
C LYS A 36 5.92 -3.31 3.44
N MET A 37 5.49 -3.56 2.21
CA MET A 37 4.55 -2.70 1.52
C MET A 37 3.17 -2.75 2.17
N THR A 38 2.71 -3.93 2.60
CA THR A 38 1.48 -4.07 3.40
C THR A 38 1.56 -3.28 4.70
N GLU A 39 2.63 -3.40 5.49
CA GLU A 39 2.77 -2.61 6.73
C GLU A 39 2.75 -1.11 6.47
N ARG A 40 3.45 -0.65 5.42
CA ARG A 40 3.44 0.77 5.03
C ARG A 40 2.03 1.25 4.71
N ARG A 41 1.25 0.47 3.96
CA ARG A 41 -0.15 0.78 3.63
C ARG A 41 -1.03 0.84 4.87
N LEU A 42 -0.89 -0.13 5.78
CA LEU A 42 -1.64 -0.15 7.04
C LEU A 42 -1.34 1.07 7.93
N TYR A 43 -0.07 1.44 8.12
CA TYR A 43 0.29 2.66 8.86
C TYR A 43 -0.16 3.95 8.17
N ALA A 44 -0.17 3.96 6.83
CA ALA A 44 -0.61 5.13 6.07
C ALA A 44 -2.14 5.31 6.11
N MET A 45 -2.91 4.25 6.38
CA MET A 45 -4.37 4.25 6.24
C MET A 45 -5.08 5.36 7.04
N PRO A 46 -4.78 5.62 8.33
CA PRO A 46 -5.41 6.72 9.07
C PRO A 46 -5.12 8.09 8.44
N VAL A 47 -3.90 8.29 7.94
CA VAL A 47 -3.49 9.53 7.27
C VAL A 47 -4.20 9.69 5.93
N ILE A 48 -4.34 8.61 5.16
CA ILE A 48 -5.06 8.62 3.87
C ILE A 48 -6.54 8.97 4.10
N ARG A 49 -7.18 8.41 5.13
CA ARG A 49 -8.58 8.74 5.49
C ARG A 49 -8.74 10.22 5.82
N LYS A 50 -7.85 10.77 6.65
CA LYS A 50 -7.88 12.20 7.00
C LYS A 50 -7.71 13.09 5.75
N LYS A 51 -6.73 12.78 4.90
CA LYS A 51 -6.50 13.52 3.65
C LYS A 51 -7.66 13.43 2.67
N LEU A 52 -8.31 12.26 2.59
CA LEU A 52 -9.50 12.08 1.76
C LEU A 52 -10.62 12.99 2.24
N GLN A 53 -10.84 13.08 3.55
CA GLN A 53 -11.84 13.99 4.12
C GLN A 53 -11.52 15.46 3.79
N GLU A 54 -10.27 15.90 4.01
CA GLU A 54 -9.82 17.26 3.67
C GLU A 54 -10.04 17.57 2.18
N GLU A 55 -9.69 16.67 1.27
CA GLU A 55 -9.89 16.88 -0.18
C GLU A 55 -11.38 16.90 -0.59
N MET A 56 -12.24 16.14 0.08
CA MET A 56 -13.68 16.20 -0.16
C MET A 56 -14.28 17.52 0.32
N GLU A 57 -13.81 18.04 1.45
CA GLU A 57 -14.19 19.37 1.97
C GLU A 57 -13.70 20.47 1.02
N ASP A 58 -12.47 20.38 0.52
CA ASP A 58 -11.91 21.30 -0.49
C ASP A 58 -12.74 21.31 -1.78
N LEU A 59 -13.10 20.12 -2.29
CA LEU A 59 -13.93 19.99 -3.49
C LEU A 59 -15.33 20.60 -3.29
N ASN A 60 -15.92 20.44 -2.10
CA ASN A 60 -17.22 21.02 -1.80
C ASN A 60 -17.15 22.55 -1.76
N ARG A 61 -16.13 23.12 -1.11
CA ARG A 61 -15.90 24.58 -1.11
C ARG A 61 -15.76 25.13 -2.53
N LEU A 62 -14.96 24.44 -3.35
CA LEU A 62 -14.75 24.82 -4.76
C LEU A 62 -16.05 24.82 -5.58
N ARG A 63 -17.00 23.92 -5.27
CA ARG A 63 -18.32 23.84 -5.93
C ARG A 63 -19.31 24.88 -5.42
N GLU A 64 -19.31 25.16 -4.12
CA GLU A 64 -20.28 26.06 -3.48
C GLU A 64 -19.98 27.53 -3.72
N GLU A 65 -18.70 27.91 -3.64
CA GLU A 65 -18.34 29.33 -3.65
C GLU A 65 -18.39 29.95 -5.05
N ASN A 66 -18.41 29.14 -6.14
CA ASN A 66 -18.07 29.59 -7.51
C ASN A 66 -16.88 30.55 -7.51
N ALA A 67 -16.00 30.43 -6.52
CA ALA A 67 -14.97 31.40 -6.22
C ALA A 67 -13.68 30.85 -6.82
N PRO A 68 -13.16 31.49 -7.88
CA PRO A 68 -11.85 31.20 -8.42
C PRO A 68 -10.78 31.85 -7.52
N ASP A 69 -10.96 31.86 -6.20
CA ASP A 69 -9.82 31.90 -5.30
C ASP A 69 -9.18 30.53 -5.43
N ILE A 70 -8.45 30.37 -6.53
CA ILE A 70 -7.88 29.11 -6.98
C ILE A 70 -7.20 28.51 -5.76
N VAL A 71 -7.79 27.43 -5.21
CA VAL A 71 -7.18 26.65 -4.13
C VAL A 71 -6.06 25.81 -4.76
N CYS A 72 -5.13 26.51 -5.38
CA CYS A 72 -3.91 25.97 -5.92
C CYS A 72 -2.82 26.35 -4.94
N HIS A 73 -2.13 25.34 -4.42
CA HIS A 73 -0.77 25.64 -4.00
C HIS A 73 -0.01 26.12 -5.24
N SER A 74 0.90 27.09 -5.08
CA SER A 74 1.60 27.71 -6.22
C SER A 74 2.28 26.69 -7.15
N THR A 75 2.55 25.47 -6.67
CA THR A 75 3.07 24.34 -7.44
C THR A 75 2.09 23.76 -8.47
N ASP A 76 0.79 23.81 -8.20
CA ASP A 76 -0.24 23.18 -9.05
C ASP A 76 -0.56 24.06 -10.28
N ILE A 77 -0.53 25.40 -10.10
CA ILE A 77 -0.68 26.40 -11.18
C ILE A 77 0.40 26.24 -12.26
N ILE A 78 1.63 25.89 -11.85
CA ILE A 78 2.80 25.86 -12.74
C ILE A 78 2.63 24.81 -13.84
N ARG A 79 1.85 23.75 -13.63
CA ARG A 79 1.62 22.71 -14.65
C ARG A 79 0.70 23.20 -15.77
N PHE A 80 -0.27 24.06 -15.45
CA PHE A 80 -1.28 24.54 -16.40
C PHE A 80 -0.83 25.75 -17.24
N ARG A 81 0.20 26.49 -16.81
CA ARG A 81 0.71 27.68 -17.54
C ARG A 81 1.84 27.40 -18.54
N ARG A 82 2.32 26.16 -18.67
CA ARG A 82 3.52 25.82 -19.49
C ARG A 82 3.28 25.75 -21.00
N SER A 83 2.04 25.62 -21.48
CA SER A 83 1.78 25.29 -22.89
C SER A 83 1.69 26.48 -23.85
N GLY A 84 1.89 27.72 -23.39
CA GLY A 84 1.71 28.91 -24.23
C GLY A 84 0.25 29.19 -24.63
N VAL A 85 -0.68 28.31 -24.24
CA VAL A 85 -2.14 28.49 -24.37
C VAL A 85 -2.65 29.13 -23.08
N ARG A 86 -3.41 30.22 -23.21
CA ARG A 86 -4.07 30.88 -22.08
C ARG A 86 -5.40 30.17 -21.86
N LEU A 87 -5.52 29.39 -20.79
CA LEU A 87 -6.79 28.82 -20.35
C LEU A 87 -7.68 29.92 -19.76
N SER A 88 -8.99 29.82 -19.95
CA SER A 88 -9.93 30.69 -19.25
C SER A 88 -10.02 30.29 -17.76
N ASP A 89 -10.55 31.18 -16.93
CA ASP A 89 -10.72 30.91 -15.50
C ASP A 89 -11.72 29.75 -15.27
N GLU A 90 -12.70 29.59 -16.16
CA GLU A 90 -13.66 28.47 -16.16
C GLU A 90 -12.97 27.14 -16.51
N ASP A 91 -12.14 27.11 -17.56
CA ASP A 91 -11.39 25.91 -17.94
C ASP A 91 -10.44 25.46 -16.83
N LEU A 92 -9.80 26.41 -16.13
CA LEU A 92 -8.91 26.13 -15.01
C LEU A 92 -9.66 25.49 -13.84
N LEU A 93 -10.87 25.98 -13.54
CA LEU A 93 -11.73 25.45 -12.50
C LEU A 93 -12.16 24.00 -12.81
N GLU A 94 -12.60 23.73 -14.04
CA GLU A 94 -12.99 22.37 -14.45
C GLU A 94 -11.84 21.38 -14.32
N VAL A 95 -10.64 21.78 -14.78
CA VAL A 95 -9.44 20.95 -14.67
C VAL A 95 -9.06 20.70 -13.21
N GLN A 96 -9.20 21.70 -12.35
CA GLN A 96 -8.95 21.55 -10.91
C GLN A 96 -9.94 20.58 -10.26
N ILE A 97 -11.23 20.70 -10.56
CA ILE A 97 -12.28 19.77 -10.09
C ILE A 97 -11.96 18.34 -10.56
N LEU A 98 -11.55 18.17 -11.81
CA LEU A 98 -11.16 16.87 -12.35
C LEU A 98 -9.98 16.25 -11.58
N ASP A 99 -8.96 17.05 -11.27
CA ASP A 99 -7.79 16.59 -10.49
C ASP A 99 -8.16 16.21 -9.06
N PHE A 100 -9.01 17.00 -8.37
CA PHE A 100 -9.54 16.63 -7.06
C PHE A 100 -10.31 15.30 -7.11
N ASN A 101 -11.22 15.14 -8.07
CA ASN A 101 -11.96 13.89 -8.23
C ASN A 101 -11.03 12.69 -8.47
N ALA A 102 -9.98 12.86 -9.29
CA ALA A 102 -8.99 11.81 -9.53
C ALA A 102 -8.22 11.45 -8.24
N ARG A 103 -7.78 12.45 -7.47
CA ARG A 103 -7.08 12.25 -6.18
C ARG A 103 -7.97 11.57 -5.14
N ILE A 104 -9.24 11.97 -5.05
CA ILE A 104 -10.26 11.38 -4.18
C ILE A 104 -10.50 9.92 -4.56
N ALA A 105 -10.76 9.66 -5.85
CA ALA A 105 -11.02 8.31 -6.36
C ALA A 105 -9.86 7.36 -6.08
N ALA A 106 -8.62 7.81 -6.28
CA ALA A 106 -7.43 7.00 -5.98
C ALA A 106 -7.34 6.63 -4.48
N LYS A 107 -7.59 7.59 -3.57
CA LYS A 107 -7.58 7.33 -2.12
C LYS A 107 -8.73 6.42 -1.68
N GLN A 108 -9.93 6.63 -2.22
CA GLN A 108 -11.08 5.76 -1.94
C GLN A 108 -10.81 4.33 -2.39
N HIS A 109 -10.23 4.16 -3.57
CA HIS A 109 -9.84 2.83 -4.07
C HIS A 109 -8.81 2.18 -3.15
N GLU A 110 -7.77 2.92 -2.76
CA GLU A 110 -6.74 2.42 -1.84
C GLU A 110 -7.31 1.98 -0.48
N ILE A 111 -8.17 2.80 0.12
CA ILE A 111 -8.86 2.46 1.38
C ILE A 111 -9.70 1.20 1.20
N LYS A 112 -10.49 1.12 0.13
CA LYS A 112 -11.38 0.00 -0.14
C LYS A 112 -10.63 -1.32 -0.32
N GLU A 113 -9.49 -1.29 -0.99
CA GLU A 113 -8.65 -2.48 -1.18
C GLU A 113 -8.07 -2.98 0.15
N ILE A 114 -7.61 -2.07 1.02
CA ILE A 114 -7.14 -2.43 2.36
C ILE A 114 -8.31 -2.96 3.22
N GLU A 115 -9.47 -2.31 3.20
CA GLU A 115 -10.67 -2.75 3.95
C GLU A 115 -11.09 -4.17 3.56
N ARG A 116 -11.19 -4.45 2.25
CA ARG A 116 -11.49 -5.80 1.73
C ARG A 116 -10.50 -6.85 2.22
N ALA A 117 -9.21 -6.51 2.30
CA ALA A 117 -8.19 -7.43 2.80
C ALA A 117 -8.29 -7.63 4.33
N LEU A 118 -8.69 -6.61 5.08
CA LEU A 118 -8.92 -6.70 6.53
C LEU A 118 -10.14 -7.53 6.89
N GLU A 119 -11.23 -7.46 6.11
CA GLU A 119 -12.44 -8.28 6.28
C GLU A 119 -12.12 -9.78 6.33
N GLN A 120 -11.08 -10.22 5.62
CA GLN A 120 -10.69 -11.63 5.51
C GLN A 120 -10.06 -12.17 6.80
N ILE A 121 -9.54 -11.27 7.63
CA ILE A 121 -8.89 -11.63 8.89
C ILE A 121 -9.69 -11.17 10.11
N GLU A 122 -10.83 -10.48 9.92
CA GLU A 122 -11.60 -9.85 10.98
C GLU A 122 -12.06 -10.85 12.07
N ARG A 123 -12.33 -12.10 11.68
CA ARG A 123 -12.74 -13.17 12.61
C ARG A 123 -11.59 -13.80 13.40
N ASP A 124 -10.35 -13.44 13.11
CA ASP A 124 -9.18 -14.00 13.80
C ASP A 124 -9.08 -13.40 15.22
N PRO A 125 -8.85 -14.22 16.27
CA PRO A 125 -8.72 -13.72 17.64
C PRO A 125 -7.62 -12.66 17.83
N TYR A 126 -6.60 -12.66 16.96
CA TYR A 126 -5.51 -11.68 17.00
C TYR A 126 -5.74 -10.48 16.07
N TYR A 127 -6.87 -10.37 15.38
CA TYR A 127 -7.19 -9.20 14.57
C TYR A 127 -7.06 -7.86 15.31
N PRO A 128 -7.46 -7.73 16.60
CA PRO A 128 -7.25 -6.49 17.36
C PRO A 128 -5.79 -6.05 17.39
N SER A 129 -4.83 -6.97 17.33
CA SER A 129 -3.40 -6.63 17.28
C SER A 129 -3.00 -5.85 16.03
N VAL A 130 -3.69 -6.05 14.90
CA VAL A 130 -3.48 -5.29 13.66
C VAL A 130 -4.04 -3.88 13.83
N GLN A 131 -5.29 -3.76 14.29
CA GLN A 131 -5.97 -2.47 14.46
C GLN A 131 -5.23 -1.58 15.47
N MET A 132 -5.00 -2.12 16.67
CA MET A 132 -4.33 -1.40 17.75
C MET A 132 -2.92 -0.97 17.36
N LYS A 133 -2.16 -1.83 16.65
CA LYS A 133 -0.79 -1.51 16.24
C LYS A 133 -0.72 -0.48 15.13
N TYR A 134 -1.44 -0.71 14.03
CA TYR A 134 -1.23 0.08 12.81
C TYR A 134 -2.13 1.32 12.73
N PHE A 135 -3.30 1.32 13.36
CA PHE A 135 -4.23 2.45 13.33
C PHE A 135 -4.17 3.30 14.59
N ASN A 136 -3.91 2.69 15.75
CA ASN A 136 -3.86 3.38 17.03
C ASN A 136 -2.44 3.55 17.60
N ASN A 137 -1.43 2.98 16.94
CA ASN A 137 -0.01 3.05 17.34
C ASN A 137 0.26 2.57 18.79
N ILE A 138 -0.52 1.58 19.25
CA ILE A 138 -0.39 0.98 20.58
C ILE A 138 0.83 0.04 20.62
N SER A 139 1.50 -0.02 21.77
CA SER A 139 2.67 -0.88 21.97
C SER A 139 2.30 -2.38 21.95
N ASP A 140 3.28 -3.24 21.68
CA ASP A 140 3.03 -4.69 21.67
C ASP A 140 2.71 -5.22 23.06
N GLU A 141 3.25 -4.58 24.10
CA GLU A 141 3.07 -4.89 25.50
C GLU A 141 1.65 -4.55 25.96
N GLU A 142 1.10 -3.42 25.54
CA GLU A 142 -0.29 -3.04 25.82
C GLU A 142 -1.29 -3.94 25.06
N VAL A 143 -1.01 -4.24 23.79
CA VAL A 143 -1.82 -5.19 23.00
C VAL A 143 -1.80 -6.58 23.64
N ALA A 144 -0.64 -7.02 24.13
CA ALA A 144 -0.47 -8.28 24.83
C ALA A 144 -1.29 -8.33 26.12
N GLY A 145 -1.30 -7.23 26.89
CA GLY A 145 -2.17 -7.07 28.05
C GLY A 145 -3.66 -7.18 27.69
N PHE A 146 -4.09 -6.51 26.61
CA PHE A 146 -5.47 -6.56 26.12
C PHE A 146 -5.88 -7.99 25.68
N LEU A 147 -5.00 -8.69 24.96
CA LEU A 147 -5.26 -10.05 24.47
C LEU A 147 -4.95 -11.15 25.51
N SER A 148 -4.51 -10.79 26.72
CA SER A 148 -4.11 -11.73 27.77
C SER A 148 -3.08 -12.77 27.31
N CYS A 149 -2.05 -12.34 26.58
CA CYS A 149 -1.00 -13.22 26.05
C CYS A 149 0.38 -12.54 26.07
N ASP A 150 1.45 -13.24 25.67
CA ASP A 150 2.78 -12.66 25.56
C ASP A 150 2.93 -11.74 24.34
N ALA A 151 3.73 -10.68 24.48
CA ALA A 151 4.10 -9.79 23.35
C ALA A 151 4.73 -10.56 22.17
N SER A 152 5.47 -11.65 22.46
CA SER A 152 6.01 -12.51 21.40
C SER A 152 4.90 -13.23 20.61
N THR A 153 3.83 -13.63 21.28
CA THR A 153 2.66 -14.28 20.68
C THR A 153 1.84 -13.29 19.85
N VAL A 154 1.67 -12.06 20.33
CA VAL A 154 1.09 -10.95 19.56
C VAL A 154 1.88 -10.72 18.25
N ARG A 155 3.21 -10.54 18.34
CA ARG A 155 4.06 -10.28 17.17
C ARG A 155 3.97 -11.39 16.12
N ARG A 156 4.03 -12.66 16.55
CA ARG A 156 3.93 -13.82 15.65
C ARG A 156 2.58 -13.88 14.94
N ASN A 157 1.48 -13.77 15.68
CA ASN A 157 0.14 -13.84 15.10
C ASN A 157 -0.15 -12.64 14.21
N ARG A 158 0.22 -11.43 14.62
CA ARG A 158 0.09 -10.24 13.77
C ARG A 158 0.89 -10.40 12.48
N SER A 159 2.12 -10.92 12.54
CA SER A 159 2.92 -11.17 11.33
C SER A 159 2.23 -12.16 10.39
N ARG A 160 1.59 -13.21 10.91
CA ARG A 160 0.75 -14.13 10.11
C ARG A 160 -0.41 -13.38 9.44
N LEU A 161 -1.13 -12.54 10.17
CA LEU A 161 -2.26 -11.77 9.63
C LEU A 161 -1.82 -10.79 8.54
N VAL A 162 -0.71 -10.07 8.75
CA VAL A 162 -0.15 -9.15 7.75
C VAL A 162 0.28 -9.89 6.50
N ARG A 163 0.82 -11.11 6.61
CA ARG A 163 1.09 -11.96 5.44
C ARG A 163 -0.21 -12.36 4.71
N SER A 164 -1.26 -12.71 5.43
CA SER A 164 -2.58 -12.98 4.82
C SER A 164 -3.12 -11.75 4.06
N ILE A 165 -3.00 -10.56 4.63
CA ILE A 165 -3.33 -9.30 3.94
C ILE A 165 -2.45 -9.11 2.69
N ALA A 166 -1.14 -9.35 2.79
CA ALA A 166 -0.21 -9.20 1.67
C ALA A 166 -0.58 -10.11 0.49
N VAL A 167 -1.01 -11.35 0.75
CA VAL A 167 -1.49 -12.27 -0.28
C VAL A 167 -2.76 -11.74 -0.95
N TRP A 168 -3.68 -11.15 -0.20
CA TRP A 168 -4.87 -10.52 -0.78
C TRP A 168 -4.54 -9.32 -1.67
N LEU A 169 -3.56 -8.51 -1.27
CA LEU A 169 -3.19 -7.28 -1.99
C LEU A 169 -2.27 -7.51 -3.20
N TYR A 170 -1.41 -8.53 -3.14
CA TYR A 170 -0.34 -8.74 -4.13
C TYR A 170 -0.37 -10.12 -4.79
N GLY A 171 -1.25 -11.01 -4.34
CA GLY A 171 -1.42 -12.34 -4.90
C GLY A 171 -0.39 -13.37 -4.41
N PRO A 172 -0.27 -14.51 -5.10
CA PRO A 172 0.52 -15.66 -4.65
C PRO A 172 2.02 -15.40 -4.50
N THR A 173 2.57 -14.37 -5.15
CA THR A 173 3.99 -13.99 -5.06
C THR A 173 4.37 -13.42 -3.70
N ALA A 174 3.38 -13.12 -2.84
CA ALA A 174 3.57 -12.70 -1.46
C ALA A 174 3.71 -13.88 -0.47
N ILE A 175 3.54 -15.13 -0.93
CA ILE A 175 3.64 -16.36 -0.13
C ILE A 175 5.06 -16.87 -0.10
#